data_AF-A0A8D0F9R1-F1
#
_entry.id   AF-A0A8D0F9R1-F1
#
_cell.length_a   1.000
_cell.length_b   1.000
_cell.length_c   1.000
_cell.angle_alpha   90.00
_cell.angle_beta   90.00
_cell.angle_gamma   90.00
#
_symmetry.space_group_name_H-M   'P 1'
#
loop_
_entity.id
_entity.type
_entity.pdbx_description
1 polymer ?
#
loop_
_entity_poly.entity_id
_entity_poly.type
_entity_poly.pdbx_seq_one_letter_code
_entity_poly.pdbx_strand_id
1 'polypeptide(L)'
;MSRLWYGKKGRKHQPINHKYALVVSVAEYHRRIDALNSEELRTLCRRLQITTREDINSKQATNIKTDLEPEAFRPNLSDPSELLQPEQIEKLTKSLPPRTIGYPWTLVYSTAKHGMSLKTLYRTMLGLDTPVLLVIKDSDGQVFGALASEPFKVSDGFYGTGETFMFTFSPDFEVFKWTGDNMFFIKGDMDSLAFGGGGGEFALWLDGDLYHGRSHSCKTFGNHTLSKREDFIIQDIEIWAFE
;
A
#
# COMPACT_ATOMS: atom_id res chain seq x y z
N MET A 1 -4.46 70.06 -19.80
CA MET A 1 -5.37 69.47 -18.78
C MET A 1 -6.30 68.48 -19.46
N SER A 2 -6.38 67.26 -18.90
CA SER A 2 -7.44 66.21 -18.96
C SER A 2 -8.08 65.82 -20.30
N ARG A 3 -7.84 64.58 -20.79
CA ARG A 3 -8.56 63.28 -20.53
C ARG A 3 -9.91 63.17 -21.25
N LEU A 4 -10.43 62.02 -21.71
CA LEU A 4 -9.97 60.72 -22.22
C LEU A 4 -11.32 59.92 -22.42
N TRP A 5 -11.54 59.32 -23.61
CA TRP A 5 -12.37 58.13 -23.97
C TRP A 5 -13.89 58.05 -23.70
N TYR A 6 -14.65 57.54 -24.68
CA TYR A 6 -15.11 56.13 -24.70
C TYR A 6 -15.81 55.75 -26.02
N GLY A 7 -15.29 54.74 -26.72
CA GLY A 7 -15.93 54.04 -27.83
C GLY A 7 -16.14 52.56 -27.47
N LYS A 8 -17.39 52.10 -27.56
CA LYS A 8 -17.91 50.81 -27.09
C LYS A 8 -17.87 49.74 -28.20
N LYS A 9 -17.51 48.51 -27.83
CA LYS A 9 -18.19 47.20 -28.09
C LYS A 9 -17.29 46.06 -28.60
N GLY A 10 -17.32 44.97 -27.84
CA GLY A 10 -17.46 43.61 -28.36
C GLY A 10 -16.18 42.79 -28.54
N ARG A 11 -15.73 42.09 -27.50
CA ARG A 11 -14.90 40.87 -27.65
C ARG A 11 -15.60 39.69 -27.02
N LYS A 12 -15.97 38.71 -27.86
CA LYS A 12 -16.26 37.34 -27.45
C LYS A 12 -14.92 36.70 -27.08
N HIS A 13 -14.77 36.23 -25.85
CA HIS A 13 -13.64 35.42 -25.41
C HIS A 13 -13.81 33.99 -25.93
N GLN A 14 -12.90 33.54 -26.80
CA GLN A 14 -12.57 32.13 -26.96
C GLN A 14 -11.26 31.87 -26.20
N PRO A 15 -11.13 30.77 -25.44
CA PRO A 15 -9.88 30.44 -24.77
C PRO A 15 -8.90 29.85 -25.78
N ILE A 16 -7.75 30.49 -25.94
CA ILE A 16 -6.63 29.98 -26.75
C ILE A 16 -5.83 29.01 -25.88
N ASN A 17 -5.89 27.73 -26.24
CA ASN A 17 -5.15 26.65 -25.59
C ASN A 17 -3.69 26.65 -26.08
N HIS A 18 -2.80 27.36 -25.38
CA HIS A 18 -1.37 27.36 -25.69
C HIS A 18 -0.70 26.19 -24.97
N LYS A 19 -0.51 25.07 -25.68
CA LYS A 19 0.55 24.11 -25.35
C LYS A 19 1.89 24.80 -25.63
N TYR A 20 2.53 25.34 -24.61
CA TYR A 20 3.87 25.91 -24.74
C TYR A 20 4.89 24.78 -24.95
N ALA A 21 5.29 24.53 -26.19
CA ALA A 21 6.55 23.87 -26.47
C ALA A 21 7.67 24.90 -26.33
N LEU A 22 8.52 24.76 -25.30
CA LEU A 22 9.71 25.60 -25.16
C LEU A 22 10.72 25.17 -26.23
N VAL A 23 10.99 26.07 -27.19
CA VAL A 23 12.09 25.89 -28.15
C VAL A 23 13.38 26.23 -27.42
N VAL A 24 14.23 25.23 -27.19
CA VAL A 24 15.56 25.39 -26.58
C VAL A 24 16.65 25.17 -27.62
N SER A 25 17.85 25.70 -27.38
CA SER A 25 19.00 25.43 -28.24
C SER A 25 19.34 23.94 -28.21
N VAL A 26 19.96 23.43 -29.28
CA VAL A 26 20.40 22.03 -29.36
C VAL A 26 21.33 21.66 -28.20
N ALA A 27 22.19 22.58 -27.78
CA ALA A 27 23.08 22.39 -26.62
C ALA A 27 22.30 22.25 -25.31
N GLU A 28 21.27 23.08 -25.11
CA GLU A 28 20.42 23.03 -23.92
C GLU A 28 19.53 21.77 -23.90
N TYR A 29 19.06 21.32 -25.06
CA TYR A 29 18.34 20.06 -25.21
C TYR A 29 19.22 18.87 -24.77
N HIS A 30 20.45 18.77 -25.26
CA HIS A 30 21.36 17.69 -24.88
C HIS A 30 21.73 17.75 -23.40
N ARG A 31 21.98 18.93 -22.82
CA ARG A 31 22.21 19.06 -21.37
C ARG A 31 21.07 18.52 -20.53
N ARG A 32 19.82 18.71 -20.95
CA ARG A 32 18.64 18.18 -20.25
C ARG A 32 18.51 16.67 -20.40
N ILE A 33 18.82 16.13 -21.58
CA ILE A 33 18.89 14.67 -21.80
C ILE A 33 19.98 14.06 -20.91
N ASP A 34 21.16 14.67 -20.83
CA ASP A 34 22.27 14.18 -20.01
C ASP A 34 21.97 14.28 -18.52
N ALA A 35 21.26 15.32 -18.07
CA ALA A 35 20.78 15.44 -16.70
C ALA A 35 19.74 14.36 -16.34
N LEU A 36 18.88 13.97 -17.29
CA LEU A 36 17.99 12.81 -17.14
C LEU A 36 18.75 11.48 -17.21
N ASN A 37 19.93 11.46 -17.83
CA ASN A 37 20.81 10.30 -17.93
C ASN A 37 21.94 10.36 -16.89
N SER A 38 21.64 10.87 -15.69
CA SER A 38 22.62 11.05 -14.62
C SER A 38 23.17 9.71 -14.13
N GLU A 39 24.40 9.72 -13.61
CA GLU A 39 25.04 8.54 -13.04
C GLU A 39 24.27 8.01 -11.81
N GLU A 40 23.56 8.89 -11.10
CA GLU A 40 22.65 8.53 -10.02
C GLU A 40 21.46 7.71 -10.53
N LEU A 41 20.79 8.15 -11.60
CA LEU A 41 19.70 7.42 -12.25
C LEU A 41 20.17 6.08 -12.81
N ARG A 42 21.36 6.03 -13.42
CA ARG A 42 21.97 4.77 -13.89
C ARG A 42 22.29 3.81 -12.74
N THR A 43 22.77 4.35 -11.62
CA THR A 43 23.04 3.56 -10.41
C THR A 43 21.74 3.04 -9.80
N LEU A 44 20.68 3.85 -9.80
CA LEU A 44 19.34 3.45 -9.36
C LEU A 44 18.76 2.37 -10.29
N CYS A 45 18.87 2.52 -11.62
CA CYS A 45 18.45 1.51 -12.59
C CYS A 45 19.23 0.20 -12.45
N ARG A 46 20.56 0.25 -12.21
CA ARG A 46 21.37 -0.95 -11.92
C ARG A 46 20.95 -1.62 -10.62
N ARG A 47 20.69 -0.84 -9.57
CA ARG A 47 20.23 -1.36 -8.27
C ARG A 47 18.84 -1.98 -8.36
N LEU A 48 17.95 -1.43 -9.18
CA LEU A 48 16.59 -1.92 -9.41
C LEU A 48 16.49 -2.95 -10.56
N GLN A 49 17.62 -3.35 -11.16
CA GLN A 49 17.68 -4.27 -12.31
C GLN A 49 16.77 -3.87 -13.49
N ILE A 50 16.53 -2.56 -13.68
CA ILE A 50 15.72 -2.05 -14.79
C ILE A 50 16.58 -2.14 -16.05
N THR A 51 16.34 -3.15 -16.88
CA THR A 51 17.03 -3.33 -18.17
C THR A 51 16.20 -2.75 -19.31
N THR A 52 16.87 -2.28 -20.36
CA THR A 52 16.17 -1.90 -21.59
C THR A 52 15.86 -3.14 -22.41
N ARG A 53 14.83 -3.08 -23.28
CA ARG A 53 14.52 -4.18 -24.22
C ARG A 53 15.69 -4.52 -25.15
N GLU A 54 16.62 -3.58 -25.35
CA GLU A 54 17.83 -3.77 -26.17
C GLU A 54 18.90 -4.59 -25.43
N ASP A 55 19.00 -4.48 -24.10
CA ASP A 55 19.93 -5.25 -23.26
C ASP A 55 19.56 -6.74 -23.13
N ILE A 56 18.30 -7.09 -23.41
CA ILE A 56 17.79 -8.46 -23.37
C ILE A 56 18.28 -9.25 -24.60
N ASN A 57 18.40 -8.58 -25.75
CA ASN A 57 18.78 -9.22 -27.02
C ASN A 57 20.30 -9.45 -27.15
N SER A 58 21.13 -8.70 -26.42
CA SER A 58 22.60 -8.86 -26.47
C SER A 58 23.11 -10.01 -25.58
N LYS A 59 22.30 -10.51 -24.63
CA LYS A 59 22.68 -11.58 -23.69
C LYS A 59 22.28 -13.00 -24.13
N GLN A 60 21.70 -13.17 -25.32
CA GLN A 60 21.24 -14.49 -25.80
C GLN A 60 22.34 -15.41 -26.39
N ALA A 61 23.61 -15.10 -26.13
CA ALA A 61 24.73 -15.95 -26.54
C ALA A 61 25.75 -16.11 -25.41
N THR A 62 25.40 -16.86 -24.36
CA THR A 62 26.32 -17.80 -23.68
C THR A 62 25.55 -18.56 -22.60
N ASN A 63 25.42 -19.86 -22.81
CA ASN A 63 24.91 -20.83 -21.84
C ASN A 63 25.94 -21.00 -20.72
N ILE A 64 25.59 -20.58 -19.49
CA ILE A 64 26.09 -21.22 -18.27
C ILE A 64 24.88 -21.36 -17.33
N LYS A 65 24.56 -22.61 -16.99
CA LYS A 65 23.69 -22.94 -15.85
C LYS A 65 24.32 -22.36 -14.59
N THR A 66 23.66 -21.36 -14.03
CA THR A 66 23.77 -21.04 -12.62
C THR A 66 22.35 -20.99 -12.09
N ASP A 67 22.04 -21.92 -11.19
CA ASP A 67 20.91 -21.87 -10.27
C ASP A 67 21.08 -20.64 -9.36
N LEU A 68 20.92 -19.45 -9.94
CA LEU A 68 20.73 -18.23 -9.20
C LEU A 68 19.23 -18.10 -9.02
N GLU A 69 18.72 -18.66 -7.93
CA GLU A 69 17.50 -18.13 -7.34
C GLU A 69 17.63 -16.60 -7.30
N PRO A 70 16.58 -15.82 -7.65
CA PRO A 70 16.65 -14.39 -7.51
C PRO A 70 16.67 -14.03 -6.02
N GLU A 71 17.86 -14.07 -5.40
CA GLU A 71 18.17 -13.54 -4.07
C GLU A 71 17.96 -12.01 -4.00
N ALA A 72 17.52 -11.37 -5.09
CA ALA A 72 17.41 -9.92 -5.22
C ALA A 72 16.06 -9.32 -4.77
N PHE A 73 15.07 -10.12 -4.33
CA PHE A 73 13.78 -9.55 -3.91
C PHE A 73 13.06 -10.32 -2.80
N ARG A 74 13.80 -11.02 -1.93
CA ARG A 74 13.20 -11.51 -0.69
C ARG A 74 12.99 -10.32 0.25
N PRO A 75 11.76 -10.02 0.67
CA PRO A 75 11.54 -8.96 1.64
C PRO A 75 12.33 -9.28 2.91
N ASN A 76 13.07 -8.31 3.40
CA ASN A 76 13.83 -8.47 4.62
C ASN A 76 12.88 -8.33 5.80
N LEU A 77 12.62 -9.41 6.53
CA LEU A 77 11.85 -9.36 7.77
C LEU A 77 12.81 -9.30 8.96
N SER A 78 12.52 -8.40 9.90
CA SER A 78 13.25 -8.28 11.18
C SER A 78 13.19 -9.55 12.04
N ASP A 79 12.02 -10.20 12.04
CA ASP A 79 11.71 -11.46 12.69
C ASP A 79 11.10 -12.41 11.66
N PRO A 80 11.26 -13.74 11.77
CA PRO A 80 10.45 -14.67 10.98
C PRO A 80 8.96 -14.50 11.33
N SER A 81 8.09 -14.52 10.32
CA SER A 81 6.64 -14.57 10.54
C SER A 81 6.22 -15.97 10.98
N GLU A 82 5.38 -16.06 12.00
CA GLU A 82 4.75 -17.30 12.45
C GLU A 82 3.44 -17.59 11.69
N LEU A 83 2.87 -16.57 11.03
CA LEU A 83 1.58 -16.65 10.34
C LEU A 83 1.71 -16.77 8.82
N LEU A 84 2.70 -16.13 8.21
CA LEU A 84 2.87 -16.09 6.75
C LEU A 84 3.95 -17.06 6.27
N GLN A 85 3.61 -17.87 5.28
CA GLN A 85 4.58 -18.68 4.54
C GLN A 85 5.39 -17.81 3.56
N PRO A 86 6.60 -18.24 3.16
CA PRO A 86 7.45 -17.48 2.23
C PRO A 86 6.74 -17.07 0.93
N GLU A 87 5.93 -17.95 0.34
CA GLU A 87 5.18 -17.67 -0.89
C GLU A 87 4.07 -16.63 -0.67
N GLN A 88 3.48 -16.60 0.52
CA GLN A 88 2.47 -15.60 0.90
C GLN A 88 3.10 -14.22 1.09
N ILE A 89 4.27 -14.19 1.72
CA ILE A 89 5.09 -12.99 1.89
C ILE A 89 5.41 -12.39 0.51
N GLU A 90 5.91 -13.19 -0.44
CA GLU A 90 6.22 -12.72 -1.80
C GLU A 90 5.00 -12.13 -2.53
N LYS A 91 3.83 -12.76 -2.38
CA LYS A 91 2.56 -12.28 -2.96
C LYS A 91 2.14 -10.93 -2.36
N LEU A 92 2.26 -10.78 -1.04
CA LEU A 92 1.95 -9.53 -0.35
C LEU A 92 2.92 -8.42 -0.72
N THR A 93 4.23 -8.69 -0.77
CA THR A 93 5.25 -7.69 -1.13
C THR A 93 4.97 -7.04 -2.49
N LYS A 94 4.47 -7.80 -3.47
CA LYS A 94 4.08 -7.28 -4.79
C LYS A 94 2.88 -6.33 -4.76
N SER A 95 2.09 -6.38 -3.69
CA SER A 95 0.86 -5.60 -3.52
C SER A 95 1.06 -4.36 -2.64
N LEU A 96 2.18 -4.27 -1.93
CA LEU A 96 2.48 -3.16 -1.03
C LEU A 96 2.65 -1.83 -1.79
N PRO A 97 2.41 -0.68 -1.13
CA PRO A 97 2.63 0.63 -1.73
C PRO A 97 4.10 0.86 -2.10
N PRO A 98 4.39 1.63 -3.16
CA PRO A 98 5.77 1.90 -3.57
C PRO A 98 6.66 2.51 -2.47
N ARG A 99 6.06 3.24 -1.51
CA ARG A 99 6.81 3.86 -0.41
C ARG A 99 7.36 2.87 0.62
N THR A 100 6.92 1.62 0.61
CA THR A 100 7.47 0.57 1.49
C THR A 100 8.64 -0.17 0.84
N ILE A 101 8.94 0.08 -0.44
CA ILE A 101 10.01 -0.60 -1.16
C ILE A 101 11.37 -0.20 -0.57
N GLY A 102 12.17 -1.20 -0.22
CA GLY A 102 13.51 -1.02 0.34
C GLY A 102 13.56 -0.91 1.86
N TYR A 103 12.41 -0.82 2.53
CA TYR A 103 12.29 -0.90 3.98
C TYR A 103 12.05 -2.34 4.42
N PRO A 104 12.72 -2.82 5.48
CA PRO A 104 12.43 -4.12 6.04
C PRO A 104 11.04 -4.14 6.69
N TRP A 105 10.47 -5.34 6.81
CA TRP A 105 9.25 -5.58 7.57
C TRP A 105 9.62 -5.72 9.05
N THR A 106 9.20 -4.77 9.86
CA THR A 106 9.46 -4.72 11.29
C THR A 106 8.25 -5.23 12.07
N LEU A 107 8.38 -6.32 12.83
CA LEU A 107 7.27 -6.84 13.62
C LEU A 107 7.05 -5.92 14.84
N VAL A 108 6.01 -5.09 14.78
CA VAL A 108 5.72 -4.10 15.83
C VAL A 108 4.72 -4.62 16.86
N TYR A 109 3.93 -5.62 16.51
CA TYR A 109 2.97 -6.24 17.42
C TYR A 109 2.67 -7.68 16.98
N SER A 110 2.47 -8.55 17.97
CA SER A 110 1.88 -9.86 17.77
C SER A 110 1.16 -10.32 19.02
N THR A 111 0.08 -11.09 18.88
CA THR A 111 -0.65 -11.66 20.01
C THR A 111 0.21 -12.62 20.83
N ALA A 112 1.08 -13.39 20.17
CA ALA A 112 2.01 -14.31 20.81
C ALA A 112 3.02 -13.60 21.73
N LYS A 113 3.55 -12.42 21.32
CA LYS A 113 4.56 -11.68 22.09
C LYS A 113 3.94 -10.66 23.06
N HIS A 114 2.80 -10.07 22.72
CA HIS A 114 2.26 -8.88 23.41
C HIS A 114 0.89 -9.09 24.07
N GLY A 115 0.27 -10.26 23.88
CA GLY A 115 -1.07 -10.59 24.37
C GLY A 115 -2.20 -9.96 23.55
N MET A 116 -3.43 -10.39 23.82
CA MET A 116 -4.62 -10.10 23.01
C MET A 116 -5.39 -8.87 23.52
N SER A 117 -4.74 -7.71 23.61
CA SER A 117 -5.42 -6.47 24.05
C SER A 117 -5.29 -5.37 23.00
N LEU A 118 -6.43 -4.87 22.50
CA LEU A 118 -6.47 -3.76 21.55
C LEU A 118 -5.81 -2.49 22.12
N LYS A 119 -5.89 -2.27 23.44
CA LYS A 119 -5.18 -1.16 24.10
C LYS A 119 -3.66 -1.31 24.02
N THR A 120 -3.15 -2.54 24.12
CA THR A 120 -1.72 -2.81 23.92
C THR A 120 -1.33 -2.60 22.47
N LEU A 121 -2.16 -3.06 21.52
CA LEU A 121 -1.96 -2.79 20.09
C LEU A 121 -1.90 -1.29 19.81
N TYR A 122 -2.82 -0.46 20.32
CA TYR A 122 -2.74 0.99 20.12
C TYR A 122 -1.47 1.61 20.72
N ARG A 123 -0.99 1.08 21.84
CA ARG A 123 0.26 1.55 22.46
C ARG A 123 1.48 1.26 21.60
N THR A 124 1.52 0.13 20.89
CA THR A 124 2.64 -0.19 19.98
C THR A 124 2.61 0.62 18.68
N MET A 125 1.47 1.22 18.33
CA MET A 125 1.34 2.11 17.17
C MET A 125 1.85 3.53 17.43
N LEU A 126 2.06 3.90 18.69
CA LEU A 126 2.49 5.26 19.05
C LEU A 126 3.90 5.55 18.53
N GLY A 127 4.04 6.64 17.78
CA GLY A 127 5.32 7.10 17.24
C GLY A 127 5.68 6.53 15.87
N LEU A 128 4.89 5.59 15.33
CA LEU A 128 5.05 5.11 13.95
C LEU A 128 4.56 6.17 12.96
N ASP A 129 5.26 6.31 11.83
CA ASP A 129 4.88 7.16 10.69
C ASP A 129 5.05 6.42 9.36
N THR A 130 4.49 5.21 9.31
CA THR A 130 4.62 4.27 8.19
C THR A 130 3.30 3.49 8.05
N PRO A 131 2.94 2.99 6.85
CA PRO A 131 1.80 2.09 6.74
C PRO A 131 2.06 0.83 7.56
N VAL A 132 1.00 0.18 8.00
CA VAL A 132 1.10 -1.05 8.79
C VAL A 132 0.31 -2.16 8.14
N LEU A 133 0.89 -3.35 8.06
CA LEU A 133 0.25 -4.55 7.55
C LEU A 133 -0.25 -5.39 8.72
N LEU A 134 -1.58 -5.49 8.84
CA LEU A 134 -2.27 -6.38 9.76
C LEU A 134 -2.46 -7.74 9.09
N VAL A 135 -1.95 -8.78 9.74
CA VAL A 135 -2.11 -10.18 9.36
C VAL A 135 -2.86 -10.90 10.47
N ILE A 136 -3.95 -11.56 10.12
CA ILE A 136 -4.78 -12.36 11.02
C ILE A 136 -4.73 -13.80 10.54
N LYS A 137 -4.56 -14.71 11.49
CA LYS A 137 -4.86 -16.13 11.32
C LYS A 137 -6.06 -16.48 12.18
N ASP A 138 -7.11 -17.04 11.57
CA ASP A 138 -8.29 -17.50 12.30
C ASP A 138 -8.13 -18.95 12.82
N SER A 139 -9.07 -19.41 13.64
CA SER A 139 -9.09 -20.77 14.19
C SER A 139 -9.33 -21.86 13.14
N ASP A 140 -9.81 -21.50 11.95
CA ASP A 140 -9.94 -22.40 10.80
C ASP A 140 -8.61 -22.50 10.01
N GLY A 141 -7.57 -21.77 10.43
CA GLY A 141 -6.25 -21.72 9.81
C GLY A 141 -6.15 -20.78 8.61
N GLN A 142 -7.18 -19.98 8.35
CA GLN A 142 -7.18 -19.03 7.22
C GLN A 142 -6.39 -17.78 7.55
N VAL A 143 -5.69 -17.26 6.54
CA VAL A 143 -4.88 -16.05 6.66
C VAL A 143 -5.46 -14.94 5.78
N PHE A 144 -5.73 -13.80 6.40
CA PHE A 144 -6.28 -12.61 5.75
C PHE A 144 -5.93 -11.37 6.57
N GLY A 145 -6.27 -10.19 6.07
CA GLY A 145 -6.00 -8.96 6.81
C GLY A 145 -6.11 -7.71 5.96
N ALA A 146 -5.35 -6.70 6.36
CA ALA A 146 -5.38 -5.39 5.73
C ALA A 146 -4.00 -4.74 5.74
N LEU A 147 -3.71 -3.97 4.70
CA LEU A 147 -2.72 -2.90 4.81
C LEU A 147 -3.45 -1.61 5.19
N ALA A 148 -3.04 -0.99 6.28
CA ALA A 148 -3.47 0.33 6.69
C ALA A 148 -2.49 1.40 6.23
N SER A 149 -2.99 2.49 5.65
CA SER A 149 -2.15 3.60 5.19
C SER A 149 -1.47 4.37 6.32
N GLU A 150 -1.98 4.24 7.55
CA GLU A 150 -1.49 4.89 8.77
C GLU A 150 -1.61 3.92 9.97
N PRO A 151 -0.80 4.08 11.03
CA PRO A 151 -0.89 3.25 12.23
C PRO A 151 -2.26 3.32 12.92
N PHE A 152 -2.61 2.25 13.66
CA PHE A 152 -3.91 2.16 14.31
C PHE A 152 -4.05 3.14 15.48
N LYS A 153 -5.18 3.85 15.52
CA LYS A 153 -5.49 4.82 16.57
C LYS A 153 -6.99 4.85 16.87
N VAL A 154 -7.31 5.25 18.09
CA VAL A 154 -8.69 5.60 18.47
C VAL A 154 -9.07 6.89 17.74
N SER A 155 -10.25 6.93 17.14
CA SER A 155 -10.70 8.04 16.30
C SER A 155 -12.21 8.23 16.37
N ASP A 156 -12.65 9.49 16.46
CA ASP A 156 -14.08 9.84 16.45
C ASP A 156 -14.76 9.41 15.15
N GLY A 157 -14.03 9.50 14.03
CA GLY A 157 -14.50 9.11 12.69
C GLY A 157 -13.52 8.20 11.95
N PHE A 158 -13.83 7.93 10.69
CA PHE A 158 -12.93 7.18 9.81
C PHE A 158 -11.69 8.00 9.45
N TYR A 159 -10.55 7.32 9.33
CA TYR A 159 -9.27 7.88 8.91
C TYR A 159 -8.58 6.95 7.91
N GLY A 160 -7.41 7.36 7.41
CA GLY A 160 -6.63 6.65 6.40
C GLY A 160 -6.85 7.19 4.98
N THR A 161 -6.16 6.57 4.03
CA THR A 161 -6.16 6.94 2.61
C THR A 161 -6.48 5.74 1.73
N GLY A 162 -6.65 5.99 0.43
CA GLY A 162 -6.85 4.95 -0.59
C GLY A 162 -5.67 4.00 -0.82
N GLU A 163 -4.54 4.19 -0.13
CA GLU A 163 -3.49 3.16 -0.05
C GLU A 163 -3.93 1.94 0.79
N THR A 164 -4.92 2.12 1.67
CA THR A 164 -5.49 1.04 2.47
C THR A 164 -6.13 0.00 1.55
N PHE A 165 -5.87 -1.28 1.82
CA PHE A 165 -6.47 -2.39 1.08
C PHE A 165 -6.71 -3.59 2.00
N MET A 166 -7.64 -4.45 1.61
CA MET A 166 -7.88 -5.74 2.27
C MET A 166 -7.22 -6.86 1.45
N PHE A 167 -6.86 -7.97 2.09
CA PHE A 167 -6.43 -9.17 1.38
C PHE A 167 -6.96 -10.43 2.06
N THR A 168 -7.05 -11.50 1.30
CA THR A 168 -7.30 -12.86 1.82
C THR A 168 -6.46 -13.87 1.05
N PHE A 169 -6.12 -14.98 1.69
CA PHE A 169 -5.53 -16.17 1.05
C PHE A 169 -6.54 -17.32 0.85
N SER A 170 -7.83 -17.09 1.10
CA SER A 170 -8.88 -18.10 1.00
C SER A 170 -9.98 -17.70 0.01
N PRO A 171 -10.31 -18.54 -1.00
CA PRO A 171 -9.64 -19.79 -1.36
C PRO A 171 -8.29 -19.59 -2.06
N ASP A 172 -8.11 -18.42 -2.67
CA ASP A 172 -6.91 -18.00 -3.38
C ASP A 172 -6.45 -16.63 -2.83
N PHE A 173 -5.24 -16.22 -3.21
CA PHE A 173 -4.75 -14.90 -2.85
C PHE A 173 -5.46 -13.80 -3.66
N GLU A 174 -6.17 -12.92 -2.97
CA GLU A 174 -6.85 -11.77 -3.56
C GLU A 174 -6.60 -10.49 -2.76
N VAL A 175 -6.52 -9.36 -3.45
CA VAL A 175 -6.29 -8.03 -2.87
C VAL A 175 -7.40 -7.07 -3.32
N PHE A 176 -8.10 -6.49 -2.36
CA PHE A 176 -9.22 -5.58 -2.55
C PHE A 176 -8.77 -4.14 -2.26
N LYS A 177 -8.47 -3.39 -3.33
CA LYS A 177 -8.09 -1.98 -3.24
C LYS A 177 -9.31 -1.08 -3.15
N TRP A 178 -9.07 0.17 -2.77
CA TRP A 178 -10.12 1.18 -2.71
C TRP A 178 -10.89 1.33 -4.03
N THR A 179 -12.22 1.32 -3.95
CA THR A 179 -13.14 1.42 -5.10
C THR A 179 -13.36 2.85 -5.58
N GLY A 180 -13.04 3.86 -4.75
CA GLY A 180 -13.42 5.25 -4.99
C GLY A 180 -14.81 5.64 -4.47
N ASP A 181 -15.59 4.71 -3.90
CA ASP A 181 -16.99 4.96 -3.50
C ASP A 181 -17.11 5.90 -2.29
N ASN A 182 -16.28 5.69 -1.27
CA ASN A 182 -16.30 6.48 -0.03
C ASN A 182 -14.92 6.44 0.66
N MET A 183 -14.73 7.23 1.73
CA MET A 183 -13.46 7.35 2.46
C MET A 183 -13.50 6.67 3.84
N PHE A 184 -14.32 5.63 4.01
CA PHE A 184 -14.50 4.92 5.28
C PHE A 184 -13.48 3.79 5.44
N PHE A 185 -12.19 4.13 5.44
CA PHE A 185 -11.11 3.14 5.40
C PHE A 185 -10.89 2.41 6.72
N ILE A 186 -10.61 3.16 7.80
CA ILE A 186 -10.27 2.60 9.11
C ILE A 186 -10.99 3.39 10.19
N LYS A 187 -11.53 2.72 11.20
CA LYS A 187 -12.05 3.34 12.42
C LYS A 187 -11.62 2.52 13.63
N GLY A 188 -11.05 3.19 14.61
CA GLY A 188 -10.67 2.59 15.88
C GLY A 188 -11.45 3.20 17.04
N ASP A 189 -11.95 2.36 17.93
CA ASP A 189 -12.58 2.74 19.20
C ASP A 189 -11.89 1.98 20.34
N MET A 190 -12.22 2.27 21.60
CA MET A 190 -11.59 1.60 22.75
C MET A 190 -11.84 0.08 22.78
N ASP A 191 -12.94 -0.36 22.17
CA ASP A 191 -13.45 -1.73 22.25
C ASP A 191 -13.52 -2.40 20.86
N SER A 192 -13.09 -1.73 19.79
CA SER A 192 -13.04 -2.35 18.46
C SER A 192 -12.12 -1.65 17.46
N LEU A 193 -11.63 -2.41 16.49
CA LEU A 193 -10.92 -1.92 15.32
C LEU A 193 -11.65 -2.39 14.05
N ALA A 194 -11.97 -1.47 13.15
CA ALA A 194 -12.77 -1.74 11.97
C ALA A 194 -12.14 -1.18 10.69
N PHE A 195 -12.34 -1.89 9.58
CA PHE A 195 -11.89 -1.53 8.24
C PHE A 195 -13.06 -1.59 7.26
N GLY A 196 -13.15 -0.60 6.36
CA GLY A 196 -14.04 -0.60 5.20
C GLY A 196 -15.52 -0.53 5.54
N GLY A 197 -16.12 0.66 5.46
CA GLY A 197 -17.55 0.89 5.74
C GLY A 197 -18.45 1.05 4.50
N GLY A 198 -19.55 1.78 4.69
CA GLY A 198 -20.42 2.24 3.60
C GLY A 198 -21.56 1.30 3.17
N GLY A 199 -21.76 0.18 3.88
CA GLY A 199 -22.80 -0.82 3.58
C GLY A 199 -23.62 -1.33 4.78
N GLY A 200 -23.43 -0.76 5.97
CA GLY A 200 -24.04 -1.23 7.23
C GLY A 200 -23.09 -2.12 8.04
N GLU A 201 -22.28 -2.93 7.37
CA GLU A 201 -21.25 -3.79 7.97
C GLU A 201 -19.82 -3.33 7.56
N PHE A 202 -18.81 -3.92 8.20
CA PHE A 202 -17.40 -3.66 7.95
C PHE A 202 -16.73 -4.77 7.12
N ALA A 203 -15.74 -4.42 6.30
CA ALA A 203 -14.89 -5.39 5.60
C ALA A 203 -14.19 -6.34 6.58
N LEU A 204 -13.72 -5.77 7.69
CA LEU A 204 -13.10 -6.47 8.79
C LEU A 204 -13.36 -5.69 10.07
N TRP A 205 -13.78 -6.38 11.11
CA TRP A 205 -14.00 -5.84 12.44
C TRP A 205 -13.38 -6.79 13.47
N LEU A 206 -12.72 -6.25 14.48
CA LEU A 206 -12.10 -6.98 15.58
C LEU A 206 -12.58 -6.38 16.90
N ASP A 207 -12.83 -7.23 17.90
CA ASP A 207 -13.17 -6.79 19.25
C ASP A 207 -11.94 -6.30 20.06
N GLY A 208 -12.21 -5.68 21.21
CA GLY A 208 -11.17 -5.10 22.08
C GLY A 208 -10.25 -6.13 22.73
N ASP A 209 -10.70 -7.38 22.81
CA ASP A 209 -9.94 -8.52 23.32
C ASP A 209 -9.21 -9.28 22.19
N LEU A 210 -9.26 -8.78 20.95
CA LEU A 210 -8.62 -9.37 19.76
C LEU A 210 -8.86 -10.88 19.64
N TYR A 211 -10.08 -11.30 19.97
CA TYR A 211 -10.49 -12.70 20.02
C TYR A 211 -11.63 -12.98 19.05
N HIS A 212 -12.64 -12.11 19.00
CA HIS A 212 -13.71 -12.21 18.02
C HIS A 212 -13.48 -11.24 16.87
N GLY A 213 -13.73 -11.71 15.65
CA GLY A 213 -13.77 -10.87 14.48
C GLY A 213 -14.97 -11.15 13.60
N ARG A 214 -15.29 -10.17 12.76
CA ARG A 214 -16.30 -10.27 11.71
C ARG A 214 -15.77 -9.74 10.40
N SER A 215 -16.13 -10.38 9.29
CA SER A 215 -15.85 -9.91 7.94
C SER A 215 -17.10 -9.96 7.09
N HIS A 216 -17.36 -8.88 6.36
CA HIS A 216 -18.49 -8.77 5.44
C HIS A 216 -18.05 -8.08 4.14
N SER A 217 -18.89 -8.12 3.11
CA SER A 217 -18.67 -7.27 1.94
C SER A 217 -18.91 -5.79 2.27
N CYS A 218 -18.05 -4.90 1.80
CA CYS A 218 -18.23 -3.45 1.95
C CYS A 218 -18.08 -2.70 0.62
N LYS A 219 -18.59 -1.45 0.56
CA LYS A 219 -18.45 -0.62 -0.64
C LYS A 219 -17.07 0.00 -0.80
N THR A 220 -16.37 0.26 0.31
CA THR A 220 -15.05 0.91 0.30
C THR A 220 -14.02 0.11 -0.49
N PHE A 221 -14.02 -1.23 -0.34
CA PHE A 221 -13.04 -2.11 -0.99
C PHE A 221 -13.66 -3.07 -2.01
N GLY A 222 -14.99 -3.20 -2.04
CA GLY A 222 -15.67 -4.15 -2.94
C GLY A 222 -15.29 -5.60 -2.67
N ASN A 223 -14.86 -5.91 -1.45
CA ASN A 223 -14.45 -7.24 -1.04
C ASN A 223 -15.66 -8.15 -0.80
N HIS A 224 -15.44 -9.46 -0.87
CA HIS A 224 -16.31 -10.44 -0.22
C HIS A 224 -15.83 -10.71 1.21
N THR A 225 -16.56 -11.52 1.98
CA THR A 225 -16.11 -12.01 3.29
C THR A 225 -14.71 -12.63 3.17
N LEU A 226 -13.76 -12.13 3.96
CA LEU A 226 -12.34 -12.47 3.84
C LEU A 226 -12.02 -13.85 4.46
N SER A 227 -12.75 -14.20 5.50
CA SER A 227 -12.72 -15.48 6.20
C SER A 227 -13.68 -16.50 5.58
N LYS A 228 -13.66 -17.74 6.09
CA LYS A 228 -14.58 -18.80 5.64
C LYS A 228 -16.05 -18.49 5.97
N ARG A 229 -16.28 -17.75 7.06
CA ARG A 229 -17.59 -17.37 7.63
C ARG A 229 -17.54 -15.91 8.06
N GLU A 230 -18.70 -15.28 8.21
CA GLU A 230 -18.79 -13.87 8.61
C GLU A 230 -18.15 -13.64 9.98
N ASP A 231 -18.57 -14.41 10.99
CA ASP A 231 -17.92 -14.41 12.30
C ASP A 231 -16.77 -15.43 12.33
N PHE A 232 -15.66 -15.06 12.96
CA PHE A 232 -14.49 -15.91 13.13
C PHE A 232 -13.82 -15.68 14.49
N ILE A 233 -13.08 -16.70 14.96
CA ILE A 233 -12.25 -16.61 16.15
C ILE A 233 -10.81 -16.39 15.70
N ILE A 234 -10.18 -15.36 16.26
CA ILE A 234 -8.78 -15.02 15.99
C ILE A 234 -7.91 -16.03 16.73
N GLN A 235 -7.05 -16.72 15.99
CA GLN A 235 -6.00 -17.54 16.57
C GLN A 235 -4.81 -16.65 16.93
N ASP A 236 -4.29 -15.90 15.95
CA ASP A 236 -3.12 -15.06 16.11
C ASP A 236 -3.16 -13.82 15.20
N ILE A 237 -2.50 -12.75 15.65
CA ILE A 237 -2.30 -11.52 14.88
C ILE A 237 -0.81 -11.19 14.83
N GLU A 238 -0.37 -10.71 13.68
CA GLU A 238 0.88 -9.99 13.49
C GLU A 238 0.62 -8.62 12.85
N ILE A 239 1.36 -7.61 13.28
CA ILE A 239 1.38 -6.30 12.63
C ILE A 239 2.80 -5.94 12.27
N TRP A 240 3.01 -5.65 10.98
CA TRP A 240 4.29 -5.32 10.40
C TRP A 240 4.32 -3.86 9.97
N ALA A 241 5.34 -3.12 10.40
CA ALA A 241 5.66 -1.78 9.95
C ALA A 241 6.77 -1.81 8.88
N PHE A 242 6.93 -0.74 8.11
CA PHE A 242 7.98 -0.63 7.07
C PHE A 242 8.89 0.57 7.37
N GLU A 243 9.97 0.35 8.10
CA GLU A 243 10.94 1.38 8.53
C GLU A 243 12.37 0.84 8.64
#